data_AF-A0A0K8UJU4-F1
#
_entry.id   AF-A0A0K8UJU4-F1
#
_cell.length_a   1.000
_cell.length_b   1.000
_cell.length_c   1.000
_cell.angle_alpha   90.00
_cell.angle_beta   90.00
_cell.angle_gamma   90.00
#
_symmetry.space_group_name_H-M   'P 1'
#
loop_
_entity.id
_entity.type
_entity.pdbx_description
1 polymer ?
#
loop_
_entity_poly.entity_id
_entity_poly.type
_entity_poly.pdbx_seq_one_letter_code
_entity_poly.pdbx_strand_id
1 'polypeptide(L)'
;MQEHDSGYEEKALKFSKDFKMLNFRTKLRSNNFITELRHFLHIIQSRPKLVAKYIEKRGKPLELAEALERVDKTNTLHIGYLCQALQLVLMEIVSNQKEHMESAVYASRYFLKSHGNVIDQLLKSAQLQHRRTALKLLTAIVCVDPQLGRQLLASYDILSNVKTIENMLSHSPQELKETETVRKCFIHFVLAYLIDGNTLLIRNILDRGALIRALASGLQYDDHVTVCVVVSTLRKYVLECNEISKTKKIHVFDAECCRHFARLYDWLGPKVYAAKCAGRQGPHTQLPMDQIVPLVNAEERDAVAKV
;
A
#
# COMPACT_ATOMS: atom_id res chain seq x y z
N MET A 1 -31.42 1.52 -9.42
CA MET A 1 -30.63 2.47 -10.23
C MET A 1 -29.61 1.66 -10.99
N GLN A 2 -29.70 1.64 -12.32
CA GLN A 2 -28.88 0.79 -13.19
C GLN A 2 -27.39 1.14 -13.05
N GLU A 3 -26.59 0.12 -12.77
CA GLU A 3 -25.13 0.16 -12.82
C GLU A 3 -24.70 0.24 -14.29
N HIS A 4 -24.13 1.39 -14.67
CA HIS A 4 -23.44 1.52 -15.95
C HIS A 4 -22.00 1.04 -15.73
N ASP A 5 -21.81 -0.27 -15.82
CA ASP A 5 -20.50 -0.90 -15.90
C ASP A 5 -19.91 -0.62 -17.28
N SER A 6 -19.17 0.49 -17.42
CA SER A 6 -18.30 0.68 -18.57
C SER A 6 -16.96 -0.01 -18.28
N GLY A 7 -16.96 -1.33 -18.38
CA GLY A 7 -15.76 -2.16 -18.51
C GLY A 7 -15.01 -1.81 -19.79
N TYR A 8 -14.33 -0.66 -19.80
CA TYR A 8 -13.34 -0.36 -20.82
C TYR A 8 -12.11 -1.23 -20.56
N GLU A 9 -12.11 -2.44 -21.13
CA GLU A 9 -10.88 -3.18 -21.36
C GLU A 9 -10.03 -2.40 -22.37
N GLU A 10 -9.04 -1.68 -21.84
CA GLU A 10 -8.13 -0.88 -22.65
C GLU A 10 -7.25 -1.79 -23.51
N LYS A 11 -7.31 -1.62 -24.84
CA LYS A 11 -6.53 -2.40 -25.80
C LYS A 11 -5.05 -2.44 -25.39
N ALA A 12 -4.47 -3.64 -25.34
CA ALA A 12 -3.06 -3.85 -25.05
C ALA A 12 -2.18 -3.13 -26.09
N LEU A 13 -1.65 -1.97 -25.71
CA LEU A 13 -0.70 -1.20 -26.52
C LEU A 13 0.65 -1.93 -26.53
N LYS A 14 1.16 -2.20 -27.73
CA LYS A 14 2.52 -2.73 -27.92
C LYS A 14 3.51 -1.58 -27.80
N PHE A 15 4.29 -1.60 -26.72
CA PHE A 15 5.34 -0.61 -26.48
C PHE A 15 6.69 -1.08 -27.04
N SER A 16 7.46 -0.16 -27.62
CA SER A 16 8.83 -0.44 -28.06
C SER A 16 9.76 -0.73 -26.87
N LYS A 17 10.80 -1.54 -27.07
CA LYS A 17 11.85 -1.76 -26.05
C LYS A 17 12.80 -0.56 -25.92
N ASP A 18 12.78 0.36 -26.88
CA ASP A 18 13.57 1.58 -26.87
C ASP A 18 12.85 2.68 -26.10
N PHE A 19 13.53 3.23 -25.09
CA PHE A 19 12.99 4.30 -24.26
C PHE A 19 13.99 5.44 -24.10
N LYS A 20 13.63 6.59 -24.64
CA LYS A 20 14.44 7.81 -24.56
C LYS A 20 13.94 8.68 -23.41
N MET A 21 14.66 8.64 -22.29
CA MET A 21 14.30 9.37 -21.06
C MET A 21 14.07 10.87 -21.30
N LEU A 22 14.92 11.51 -22.10
CA LEU A 22 14.80 12.92 -22.42
C LEU A 22 13.48 13.22 -23.16
N ASN A 23 13.07 12.35 -24.08
CA ASN A 23 11.80 12.50 -24.79
C ASN A 23 10.61 12.39 -23.83
N PHE A 24 10.61 11.37 -22.95
CA PHE A 24 9.58 11.22 -21.93
C PHE A 24 9.43 12.49 -21.07
N ARG A 25 10.54 13.04 -20.57
CA ARG A 25 10.51 14.27 -19.76
C ARG A 25 10.01 15.48 -20.53
N THR A 26 10.42 15.65 -21.79
CA THR A 26 9.90 16.72 -22.66
C THR A 26 8.39 16.56 -22.86
N LYS A 27 7.92 15.34 -23.11
CA LYS A 27 6.50 15.03 -23.30
C LYS A 27 5.69 15.27 -22.04
N LEU A 28 6.19 14.91 -20.86
CA LEU A 28 5.52 15.11 -19.56
C LEU A 28 5.14 16.58 -19.28
N ARG A 29 5.84 17.53 -19.90
CA ARG A 29 5.54 18.97 -19.80
C ARG A 29 4.51 19.46 -20.83
N SER A 30 4.15 18.62 -21.79
CA SER A 30 3.11 18.90 -22.77
C SER A 30 1.73 18.43 -22.26
N ASN A 31 0.66 18.71 -23.02
CA ASN A 31 -0.69 18.23 -22.71
C ASN A 31 -0.94 16.77 -23.16
N ASN A 32 -0.05 16.20 -23.98
CA ASN A 32 -0.21 14.88 -24.59
C ASN A 32 0.95 13.95 -24.17
N PHE A 33 0.88 13.44 -22.93
CA PHE A 33 1.97 12.63 -22.34
C PHE A 33 1.53 11.28 -21.79
N ILE A 34 0.23 10.99 -21.79
CA ILE A 34 -0.32 9.77 -21.17
C ILE A 34 0.25 8.51 -21.84
N THR A 35 0.43 8.51 -23.16
CA THR A 35 1.01 7.38 -23.88
C THR A 35 2.45 7.11 -23.45
N GLU A 36 3.27 8.15 -23.35
CA GLU A 36 4.66 8.06 -22.92
C GLU A 36 4.78 7.71 -21.42
N LEU A 37 3.86 8.17 -20.58
CA LEU A 37 3.76 7.77 -19.18
C LEU A 37 3.44 6.28 -19.04
N ARG A 38 2.49 5.77 -19.83
CA ARG A 38 2.17 4.34 -19.86
C ARG A 38 3.35 3.51 -20.36
N HIS A 39 4.05 4.01 -21.38
CA HIS A 39 5.28 3.38 -21.88
C HIS A 39 6.35 3.30 -20.77
N PHE A 40 6.55 4.39 -20.02
CA PHE A 40 7.47 4.44 -18.89
C PHE A 40 7.10 3.40 -17.82
N LEU A 41 5.84 3.38 -17.38
CA LEU A 41 5.34 2.43 -16.38
C LEU A 41 5.48 0.98 -16.84
N HIS A 42 5.17 0.70 -18.10
CA HIS A 42 5.32 -0.64 -18.68
C HIS A 42 6.77 -1.11 -18.69
N ILE A 43 7.72 -0.26 -19.08
CA ILE A 43 9.13 -0.65 -19.13
C ILE A 43 9.69 -0.90 -17.73
N ILE A 44 9.28 -0.11 -16.73
CA ILE A 44 9.75 -0.29 -15.35
C ILE A 44 9.50 -1.70 -14.84
N GLN A 45 8.40 -2.35 -15.25
CA GLN A 45 8.10 -3.75 -14.87
C GLN A 45 9.23 -4.72 -15.29
N SER A 46 9.88 -4.46 -16.42
CA SER A 46 11.01 -5.26 -16.93
C SER A 46 12.39 -4.69 -16.60
N ARG A 47 12.47 -3.37 -16.34
CA ARG A 47 13.72 -2.64 -16.08
C ARG A 47 13.54 -1.67 -14.89
N PRO A 48 13.46 -2.15 -13.64
CA PRO A 48 13.18 -1.30 -12.48
C PRO A 48 14.18 -0.15 -12.28
N LYS A 49 15.47 -0.38 -12.61
CA LYS A 49 16.55 0.63 -12.57
C LYS A 49 16.30 1.86 -13.45
N LEU A 50 15.27 1.84 -14.31
CA LEU A 50 14.90 2.99 -15.12
C LEU A 50 14.39 4.17 -14.27
N VAL A 51 13.84 3.91 -13.08
CA VAL A 51 13.42 4.96 -12.14
C VAL A 51 14.63 5.74 -11.62
N ALA A 52 15.70 5.06 -11.21
CA ALA A 52 16.97 5.71 -10.84
C ALA A 52 17.52 6.57 -12.00
N LYS A 53 17.49 6.04 -13.23
CA LYS A 53 17.91 6.78 -14.44
C LYS A 53 17.07 8.02 -14.72
N TYR A 54 15.78 8.02 -14.36
CA TYR A 54 14.94 9.21 -14.49
C TYR A 54 15.49 10.34 -13.63
N ILE A 55 15.87 10.03 -12.38
CA ILE A 55 16.41 11.01 -11.43
C ILE A 55 17.82 11.46 -11.85
N GLU A 56 18.70 10.52 -12.24
CA GLU A 56 20.05 10.83 -12.78
C GLU A 56 19.99 11.77 -13.99
N LYS A 57 18.96 11.64 -14.82
CA LYS A 57 18.69 12.55 -15.96
C LYS A 57 17.94 13.81 -15.54
N ARG A 58 18.09 14.23 -14.28
CA ARG A 58 17.50 15.43 -13.66
C ARG A 58 15.97 15.43 -13.61
N GLY A 59 15.35 14.26 -13.68
CA GLY A 59 13.92 14.08 -13.44
C GLY A 59 13.58 14.36 -11.98
N LYS A 60 12.50 15.10 -11.74
CA LYS A 60 12.07 15.45 -10.38
C LYS A 60 10.71 14.80 -10.07
N PRO A 61 10.41 14.49 -8.80
CA PRO A 61 9.07 14.06 -8.44
C PRO A 61 8.04 15.19 -8.67
N LEU A 62 8.46 16.46 -8.51
CA LEU A 62 7.59 17.61 -8.70
C LEU A 62 6.99 17.69 -10.12
N GLU A 63 7.77 17.42 -11.19
CA GLU A 63 7.23 17.50 -12.55
C GLU A 63 6.16 16.43 -12.84
N LEU A 64 6.13 15.33 -12.07
CA LEU A 64 5.05 14.34 -12.10
C LEU A 64 3.82 14.83 -11.32
N ALA A 65 4.02 15.47 -10.17
CA ALA A 65 2.93 16.05 -9.40
C ALA A 65 2.24 17.18 -10.18
N GLU A 66 3.00 18.11 -10.78
CA GLU A 66 2.50 19.19 -11.63
C GLU A 66 1.79 18.67 -12.89
N ALA A 67 2.13 17.47 -13.38
CA ALA A 67 1.47 16.88 -14.54
C ALA A 67 -0.01 16.57 -14.29
N LEU A 68 -0.45 16.45 -13.02
CA LEU A 68 -1.87 16.30 -12.68
C LEU A 68 -2.71 17.54 -13.01
N GLU A 69 -2.11 18.73 -13.14
CA GLU A 69 -2.81 19.93 -13.58
C GLU A 69 -3.26 19.86 -15.05
N ARG A 70 -2.58 19.01 -15.84
CA ARG A 70 -2.79 18.85 -17.30
C ARG A 70 -3.66 17.65 -17.67
N VAL A 71 -4.17 16.93 -16.67
CA VAL A 71 -5.01 15.75 -16.86
C VAL A 71 -6.45 16.06 -16.48
N ASP A 72 -7.39 15.52 -17.25
CA ASP A 72 -8.80 15.49 -16.86
C ASP A 72 -8.98 14.75 -15.54
N LYS A 73 -9.39 15.49 -14.49
CA LYS A 73 -9.53 14.97 -13.14
C LYS A 73 -10.68 13.94 -13.01
N THR A 74 -11.56 13.85 -13.99
CA THR A 74 -12.60 12.80 -14.02
C THR A 74 -12.02 11.47 -14.50
N ASN A 75 -10.89 11.48 -15.21
CA ASN A 75 -10.24 10.28 -15.71
C ASN A 75 -9.32 9.64 -14.65
N THR A 76 -9.94 8.79 -13.83
CA THR A 76 -9.27 8.07 -12.73
C THR A 76 -8.10 7.19 -13.20
N LEU A 77 -8.13 6.68 -14.44
CA LEU A 77 -7.04 5.87 -14.99
C LEU A 77 -5.77 6.71 -15.20
N HIS A 78 -5.91 7.88 -15.83
CA HIS A 78 -4.78 8.79 -16.08
C HIS A 78 -4.18 9.30 -14.77
N ILE A 79 -5.05 9.65 -13.81
CA ILE A 79 -4.67 9.99 -12.45
C ILE A 79 -3.86 8.84 -11.82
N GLY A 80 -4.36 7.60 -11.94
CA GLY A 80 -3.71 6.41 -11.41
C GLY A 80 -2.28 6.23 -11.96
N TYR A 81 -2.06 6.45 -13.26
CA TYR A 81 -0.73 6.37 -13.85
C TYR A 81 0.25 7.40 -13.28
N LEU A 82 -0.19 8.64 -13.08
CA LEU A 82 0.65 9.68 -12.50
C LEU A 82 0.98 9.39 -11.04
N CYS A 83 -0.01 8.99 -10.25
CA CYS A 83 0.20 8.60 -8.87
C CYS A 83 1.15 7.40 -8.74
N GLN A 84 1.06 6.42 -9.65
CA GLN A 84 1.98 5.29 -9.69
C GLN A 84 3.41 5.72 -10.04
N ALA A 85 3.57 6.58 -11.06
CA ALA A 85 4.89 7.07 -11.43
C ALA A 85 5.53 7.91 -10.30
N LEU A 86 4.74 8.79 -9.67
CA LEU A 86 5.19 9.59 -8.52
C LEU A 86 5.61 8.66 -7.37
N GLN A 87 4.79 7.66 -7.04
CA GLN A 87 5.10 6.69 -6.00
C GLN A 87 6.43 5.97 -6.24
N LEU A 88 6.67 5.50 -7.47
CA LEU A 88 7.91 4.81 -7.82
C LEU A 88 9.14 5.71 -7.65
N VAL A 89 9.06 6.96 -8.12
CA VAL A 89 10.15 7.92 -7.98
C VAL A 89 10.40 8.28 -6.51
N LEU A 90 9.36 8.49 -5.70
CA LEU A 90 9.53 8.78 -4.27
C LEU A 90 10.20 7.62 -3.54
N MET A 91 9.78 6.37 -3.81
CA MET A 91 10.39 5.19 -3.20
C MET A 91 11.85 4.98 -3.63
N GLU A 92 12.20 5.29 -4.88
CA GLU A 92 13.59 5.25 -5.33
C GLU A 92 14.46 6.25 -4.56
N ILE A 93 13.95 7.47 -4.35
CA ILE A 93 14.65 8.50 -3.56
C ILE A 93 14.86 8.04 -2.12
N VAL A 94 13.80 7.58 -1.44
CA VAL A 94 13.87 7.12 -0.05
C VAL A 94 14.85 5.95 0.11
N SER A 95 14.83 5.01 -0.84
CA SER A 95 15.63 3.79 -0.73
C SER A 95 17.10 4.00 -1.09
N ASN A 96 17.36 4.72 -2.18
CA ASN A 96 18.66 4.67 -2.86
C ASN A 96 19.28 6.03 -3.17
N GLN A 97 18.54 7.14 -3.08
CA GLN A 97 19.03 8.47 -3.53
C GLN A 97 18.70 9.57 -2.52
N LYS A 98 19.24 9.45 -1.31
CA LYS A 98 18.93 10.33 -0.17
C LYS A 98 19.32 11.79 -0.42
N GLU A 99 20.26 12.06 -1.31
CA GLU A 99 20.63 13.40 -1.78
C GLU A 99 19.45 14.16 -2.44
N HIS A 100 18.39 13.46 -2.83
CA HIS A 100 17.20 14.04 -3.43
C HIS A 100 16.00 14.13 -2.47
N MET A 101 16.19 13.87 -1.17
CA MET A 101 15.12 13.88 -0.17
C MET A 101 14.36 15.21 -0.11
N GLU A 102 15.06 16.36 -0.09
CA GLU A 102 14.40 17.68 -0.06
C GLU A 102 13.43 17.88 -1.24
N SER A 103 13.81 17.41 -2.42
CA SER A 103 12.98 17.45 -3.63
C SER A 103 11.74 16.54 -3.49
N ALA A 104 11.88 15.37 -2.86
CA ALA A 104 10.76 14.48 -2.56
C ALA A 104 9.80 15.08 -1.52
N VAL A 105 10.32 15.71 -0.47
CA VAL A 105 9.52 16.41 0.55
C VAL A 105 8.71 17.54 -0.09
N TYR A 106 9.37 18.37 -0.91
CA TYR A 106 8.72 19.49 -1.58
C TYR A 106 7.59 19.01 -2.51
N ALA A 107 7.87 18.01 -3.36
CA ALA A 107 6.88 17.45 -4.27
C ALA A 107 5.70 16.81 -3.54
N SER A 108 5.96 16.11 -2.43
CA SER A 108 4.91 15.47 -1.62
C SER A 108 4.03 16.52 -0.94
N ARG A 109 4.62 17.59 -0.38
CA ARG A 109 3.86 18.74 0.17
C ARG A 109 2.99 19.38 -0.90
N TYR A 110 3.55 19.64 -2.08
CA TYR A 110 2.82 20.23 -3.20
C TYR A 110 1.67 19.32 -3.64
N PHE A 111 1.92 18.01 -3.82
CA PHE A 111 0.90 17.04 -4.20
C PHE A 111 -0.26 17.01 -3.20
N LEU A 112 0.02 16.91 -1.89
CA LEU A 112 -1.03 16.89 -0.88
C LEU A 112 -1.84 18.19 -0.84
N LYS A 113 -1.19 19.33 -1.05
CA LYS A 113 -1.86 20.65 -1.05
C LYS A 113 -2.73 20.85 -2.30
N SER A 114 -2.20 20.54 -3.48
CA SER A 114 -2.82 20.88 -4.77
C SER A 114 -3.72 19.77 -5.33
N HIS A 115 -3.45 18.52 -4.94
CA HIS A 115 -4.05 17.32 -5.53
C HIS A 115 -4.49 16.29 -4.49
N GLY A 116 -4.57 16.62 -3.19
CA GLY A 116 -4.94 15.64 -2.16
C GLY A 116 -6.26 14.90 -2.42
N ASN A 117 -7.25 15.58 -2.99
CA ASN A 117 -8.57 14.99 -3.30
C ASN A 117 -8.52 13.82 -4.31
N VAL A 118 -7.47 13.74 -5.14
CA VAL A 118 -7.23 12.61 -6.04
C VAL A 118 -7.06 11.31 -5.26
N ILE A 119 -6.44 11.36 -4.08
CA ILE A 119 -6.26 10.18 -3.23
C ILE A 119 -7.63 9.62 -2.83
N ASP A 120 -8.56 10.47 -2.39
CA ASP A 120 -9.91 10.02 -2.03
C ASP A 120 -10.65 9.39 -3.21
N GLN A 121 -10.50 9.95 -4.41
CA GLN A 121 -11.07 9.40 -5.63
C GLN A 121 -10.51 8.01 -5.95
N LEU A 122 -9.20 7.83 -5.85
CA LEU A 122 -8.55 6.54 -6.08
C LEU A 122 -8.90 5.51 -5.00
N LEU A 123 -9.00 5.92 -3.73
CA LEU A 123 -9.36 5.04 -2.61
C LEU A 123 -10.82 4.56 -2.69
N LYS A 124 -11.71 5.38 -3.25
CA LYS A 124 -13.14 5.04 -3.44
C LYS A 124 -13.44 4.34 -4.77
N SER A 125 -12.45 4.21 -5.65
CA SER A 125 -12.62 3.58 -6.97
C SER A 125 -12.99 2.09 -6.86
N ALA A 126 -13.94 1.66 -7.70
CA ALA A 126 -14.29 0.24 -7.86
C ALA A 126 -13.09 -0.62 -8.31
N GLN A 127 -12.17 -0.06 -9.10
CA GLN A 127 -10.96 -0.78 -9.53
C GLN A 127 -9.96 -0.91 -8.37
N LEU A 128 -9.58 -2.15 -8.05
CA LEU A 128 -8.62 -2.48 -6.98
C LEU A 128 -7.24 -1.89 -7.24
N GLN A 129 -6.82 -1.82 -8.51
CA GLN A 129 -5.54 -1.22 -8.89
C GLN A 129 -5.43 0.24 -8.46
N HIS A 130 -6.51 1.04 -8.57
CA HIS A 130 -6.51 2.43 -8.13
C HIS A 130 -6.29 2.55 -6.62
N ARG A 131 -6.95 1.69 -5.84
CA ARG A 131 -6.79 1.62 -4.39
C ARG A 131 -5.37 1.23 -4.00
N ARG A 132 -4.79 0.20 -4.64
CA ARG A 132 -3.38 -0.20 -4.43
C ARG A 132 -2.43 0.96 -4.72
N THR A 133 -2.60 1.65 -5.84
CA THR A 133 -1.77 2.81 -6.22
C THR A 133 -1.85 3.94 -5.20
N ALA A 134 -3.06 4.31 -4.75
CA ALA A 134 -3.22 5.36 -3.74
C ALA A 134 -2.53 5.00 -2.43
N LEU A 135 -2.73 3.76 -1.95
CA LEU A 135 -2.10 3.28 -0.73
C LEU A 135 -0.58 3.27 -0.83
N LYS A 136 -0.01 2.77 -1.93
CA LYS A 136 1.44 2.79 -2.16
C LYS A 136 2.01 4.21 -2.22
N LEU A 137 1.28 5.16 -2.82
CA LEU A 137 1.71 6.55 -2.85
C LEU A 137 1.67 7.16 -1.44
N LEU A 138 0.61 6.90 -0.67
CA LEU A 138 0.53 7.33 0.73
C LEU A 138 1.66 6.75 1.58
N THR A 139 1.98 5.46 1.42
CA THR A 139 3.15 4.81 2.04
C THR A 139 4.42 5.57 1.71
N ALA A 140 4.68 5.83 0.43
CA ALA A 140 5.87 6.56 -0.01
C ALA A 140 5.96 7.96 0.62
N ILE A 141 4.84 8.69 0.72
CA ILE A 141 4.78 10.02 1.34
C ILE A 141 5.10 9.97 2.84
N VAL A 142 4.63 8.94 3.56
CA VAL A 142 4.96 8.74 4.99
C VAL A 142 6.46 8.49 5.15
N CYS A 143 7.05 7.65 4.31
CA CYS A 143 8.49 7.35 4.34
C CYS A 143 9.37 8.55 3.97
N VAL A 144 8.82 9.55 3.25
CA VAL A 144 9.58 10.74 2.84
C VAL A 144 9.82 11.69 4.02
N ASP A 145 8.81 11.96 4.85
CA ASP A 145 8.95 12.85 6.00
C ASP A 145 7.87 12.60 7.07
N PRO A 146 8.22 12.43 8.37
CA PRO A 146 7.26 12.19 9.44
C PRO A 146 6.18 13.27 9.60
N GLN A 147 6.45 14.54 9.26
CA GLN A 147 5.44 15.60 9.30
C GLN A 147 4.39 15.44 8.21
N LEU A 148 4.78 14.91 7.04
CA LEU A 148 3.80 14.55 6.01
C LEU A 148 2.92 13.41 6.50
N GLY A 149 3.48 12.41 7.17
CA GLY A 149 2.69 11.36 7.82
C GLY A 149 1.69 11.92 8.84
N ARG A 150 2.11 12.88 9.67
CA ARG A 150 1.18 13.57 10.59
C ARG A 150 0.07 14.32 9.84
N GLN A 151 0.40 15.03 8.76
CA GLN A 151 -0.58 15.71 7.93
C GLN A 151 -1.60 14.73 7.36
N LEU A 152 -1.16 13.56 6.89
CA LEU A 152 -2.04 12.51 6.38
C LEU A 152 -3.01 11.99 7.46
N LEU A 153 -2.53 11.72 8.67
CA LEU A 153 -3.39 11.29 9.79
C LEU A 153 -4.47 12.29 10.18
N ALA A 154 -4.22 13.58 9.95
CA ALA A 154 -5.17 14.65 10.21
C ALA A 154 -6.15 14.87 9.04
N SER A 155 -5.71 14.59 7.81
CA SER A 155 -6.45 14.96 6.59
C SER A 155 -7.33 13.83 6.04
N TYR A 156 -6.96 12.56 6.28
CA TYR A 156 -7.66 11.40 5.72
C TYR A 156 -8.27 10.53 6.83
N ASP A 157 -9.53 10.15 6.67
CA ASP A 157 -10.27 9.33 7.63
C ASP A 157 -10.02 7.82 7.47
N ILE A 158 -9.25 7.41 6.45
CA ILE A 158 -8.95 5.99 6.17
C ILE A 158 -8.28 5.26 7.35
N LEU A 159 -7.63 6.00 8.27
CA LEU A 159 -7.01 5.47 9.49
C LEU A 159 -7.80 5.77 10.78
N SER A 160 -8.98 6.40 10.70
CA SER A 160 -9.84 6.69 11.85
C SER A 160 -11.25 6.12 11.74
N ASN A 161 -11.73 5.84 10.53
CA ASN A 161 -13.02 5.20 10.30
C ASN A 161 -12.90 3.67 10.40
N VAL A 162 -13.48 3.10 11.45
CA VAL A 162 -13.41 1.65 11.74
C VAL A 162 -13.89 0.79 10.57
N LYS A 163 -15.01 1.16 9.94
CA LYS A 163 -15.55 0.42 8.79
C LYS A 163 -14.61 0.47 7.59
N THR A 164 -14.00 1.62 7.34
CA THR A 164 -13.00 1.76 6.26
C THR A 164 -11.76 0.92 6.56
N ILE A 165 -11.26 0.95 7.80
CA ILE A 165 -10.12 0.14 8.25
C ILE A 165 -10.41 -1.36 8.05
N GLU A 166 -11.56 -1.84 8.53
CA GLU A 166 -11.98 -3.24 8.39
C GLU A 166 -12.11 -3.64 6.93
N ASN A 167 -12.68 -2.79 6.08
CA ASN A 167 -12.79 -3.05 4.64
C ASN A 167 -11.42 -3.12 3.97
N MET A 168 -10.52 -2.16 4.23
CA MET A 168 -9.18 -2.13 3.65
C MET A 168 -8.31 -3.29 4.13
N LEU A 169 -8.56 -3.78 5.36
CA LEU A 169 -7.93 -4.97 5.92
C LEU A 169 -8.71 -6.25 5.63
N SER A 170 -9.81 -6.23 4.88
CA SER A 170 -10.49 -7.49 4.53
C SER A 170 -9.73 -8.21 3.40
N HIS A 171 -9.72 -9.54 3.43
CA HIS A 171 -9.23 -10.33 2.30
C HIS A 171 -10.28 -10.34 1.19
N SER A 172 -9.93 -9.85 0.01
CA SER A 172 -10.81 -9.85 -1.16
C SER A 172 -10.75 -11.18 -1.92
N PRO A 173 -11.88 -11.85 -2.18
CA PRO A 173 -11.91 -13.03 -3.08
C PRO A 173 -11.42 -12.71 -4.50
N GLN A 174 -11.50 -11.46 -4.93
CA GLN A 174 -11.05 -11.02 -6.26
C GLN A 174 -9.51 -10.95 -6.37
N GLU A 175 -8.80 -10.94 -5.23
CA GLU A 175 -7.35 -10.77 -5.18
C GLU A 175 -6.60 -12.05 -4.74
N LEU A 176 -7.27 -13.21 -4.72
CA LEU A 176 -6.69 -14.47 -4.23
C LEU A 176 -5.44 -14.94 -5.00
N LYS A 177 -5.28 -14.49 -6.25
CA LYS A 177 -4.13 -14.83 -7.11
C LYS A 177 -3.11 -13.69 -7.21
N GLU A 178 -3.40 -12.54 -6.61
CA GLU A 178 -2.57 -11.35 -6.69
C GLU A 178 -1.48 -11.40 -5.61
N THR A 179 -0.24 -11.10 -5.98
CA THR A 179 0.89 -11.03 -5.04
C THR A 179 0.86 -9.77 -4.19
N GLU A 180 0.22 -8.72 -4.69
CA GLU A 180 0.02 -7.45 -4.01
C GLU A 180 -1.47 -7.12 -3.93
N THR A 181 -2.09 -7.30 -2.77
CA THR A 181 -3.51 -7.01 -2.56
C THR A 181 -3.73 -5.61 -1.99
N VAL A 182 -4.97 -5.09 -2.02
CA VAL A 182 -5.33 -3.87 -1.27
C VAL A 182 -4.99 -4.02 0.21
N ARG A 183 -5.30 -5.17 0.83
CA ARG A 183 -4.93 -5.47 2.23
C ARG A 183 -3.44 -5.35 2.46
N LYS A 184 -2.60 -5.94 1.60
CA LYS A 184 -1.14 -5.89 1.75
C LYS A 184 -0.61 -4.45 1.59
N CYS A 185 -1.14 -3.69 0.63
CA CYS A 185 -0.79 -2.28 0.47
C CYS A 185 -1.18 -1.44 1.69
N PHE A 186 -2.35 -1.72 2.28
CA PHE A 186 -2.81 -1.02 3.47
C PHE A 186 -2.00 -1.39 4.72
N ILE A 187 -1.61 -2.66 4.87
CA ILE A 187 -0.66 -3.09 5.91
C ILE A 187 0.65 -2.31 5.77
N HIS A 188 1.25 -2.25 4.58
CA HIS A 188 2.48 -1.47 4.37
C HIS A 188 2.30 0.01 4.70
N PHE A 189 1.16 0.61 4.34
CA PHE A 189 0.85 1.98 4.71
C PHE A 189 0.81 2.20 6.22
N VAL A 190 0.16 1.29 6.98
CA VAL A 190 0.14 1.34 8.44
C VAL A 190 1.54 1.17 9.04
N LEU A 191 2.30 0.19 8.55
CA LEU A 191 3.63 -0.09 9.07
C LEU A 191 4.64 1.04 8.79
N ALA A 192 4.49 1.81 7.71
CA ALA A 192 5.35 2.96 7.44
C ALA A 192 5.33 4.00 8.58
N TYR A 193 4.19 4.19 9.27
CA TYR A 193 4.11 5.06 10.45
C TYR A 193 4.95 4.54 11.64
N LEU A 194 5.14 3.23 11.73
CA LEU A 194 5.90 2.59 12.80
C LEU A 194 7.40 2.60 12.50
N ILE A 195 7.77 2.39 11.24
CA ILE A 195 9.16 2.22 10.78
C ILE A 195 9.84 3.58 10.58
N ASP A 196 9.20 4.47 9.82
CA ASP A 196 9.78 5.76 9.41
C ASP A 196 9.26 6.93 10.25
N GLY A 197 8.29 6.67 11.14
CA GLY A 197 7.76 7.67 12.06
C GLY A 197 8.67 7.95 13.24
N ASN A 198 8.69 9.21 13.70
CA ASN A 198 9.21 9.51 15.04
C ASN A 198 8.24 9.02 16.13
N THR A 199 8.70 8.95 17.37
CA THR A 199 7.90 8.42 18.50
C THR A 199 6.54 9.08 18.65
N LEU A 200 6.43 10.38 18.36
CA LEU A 200 5.15 11.07 18.42
C LEU A 200 4.20 10.58 17.33
N LEU A 201 4.69 10.35 16.11
CA LEU A 201 3.90 9.77 15.03
C LEU A 201 3.48 8.32 15.34
N ILE A 202 4.38 7.53 15.94
CA ILE A 202 4.07 6.17 16.42
C ILE A 202 2.93 6.23 17.46
N ARG A 203 3.02 7.12 18.45
CA ARG A 203 1.95 7.28 19.45
C ARG A 203 0.61 7.66 18.80
N ASN A 204 0.63 8.57 17.82
CA ASN A 204 -0.56 9.02 17.11
C ASN A 204 -1.25 7.90 16.31
N ILE A 205 -0.49 7.02 15.64
CA ILE A 205 -1.10 5.88 14.94
C ILE A 205 -1.64 4.84 15.93
N LEU A 206 -0.96 4.63 17.06
CA LEU A 206 -1.42 3.74 18.12
C LEU A 206 -2.67 4.24 18.85
N ASP A 207 -2.96 5.54 18.81
CA ASP A 207 -4.24 6.09 19.28
C ASP A 207 -5.44 5.67 18.44
N ARG A 208 -5.21 5.08 17.26
CA ARG A 208 -6.24 4.44 16.44
C ARG A 208 -6.43 2.99 16.91
N GLY A 209 -6.96 2.79 18.12
CA GLY A 209 -6.99 1.48 18.80
C GLY A 209 -7.60 0.33 17.99
N ALA A 210 -8.60 0.60 17.14
CA ALA A 210 -9.18 -0.42 16.26
C ALA A 210 -8.23 -0.91 15.16
N LEU A 211 -7.22 -0.12 14.78
CA LEU A 211 -6.33 -0.38 13.66
C LEU A 211 -5.46 -1.62 13.89
N ILE A 212 -4.79 -1.70 15.05
CA ILE A 212 -3.89 -2.84 15.35
C ILE A 212 -4.69 -4.12 15.53
N ARG A 213 -5.87 -4.04 16.15
CA ARG A 213 -6.80 -5.17 16.29
C ARG A 213 -7.26 -5.68 14.92
N ALA A 214 -7.74 -4.79 14.05
CA ALA A 214 -8.18 -5.15 12.71
C ALA A 214 -7.03 -5.74 11.88
N LEU A 215 -5.82 -5.18 12.03
CA LEU A 215 -4.62 -5.67 11.34
C LEU A 215 -4.31 -7.10 11.75
N ALA A 216 -4.25 -7.36 13.07
CA ALA A 216 -3.99 -8.68 13.65
C ALA A 216 -5.05 -9.72 13.24
N SER A 217 -6.32 -9.31 13.12
CA SER A 217 -7.44 -10.23 12.91
C SER A 217 -7.35 -11.11 11.66
N GLY A 218 -6.73 -10.61 10.59
CA GLY A 218 -6.59 -11.33 9.32
C GLY A 218 -5.25 -12.06 9.13
N LEU A 219 -4.25 -11.85 10.00
CA LEU A 219 -2.88 -12.34 9.77
C LEU A 219 -2.79 -13.86 9.63
N GLN A 220 -3.71 -14.62 10.24
CA GLN A 220 -3.77 -16.08 10.12
C GLN A 220 -3.86 -16.58 8.67
N TYR A 221 -4.34 -15.74 7.75
CA TYR A 221 -4.53 -16.05 6.33
C TYR A 221 -3.59 -15.29 5.39
N ASP A 222 -2.78 -14.36 5.91
CA ASP A 222 -1.77 -13.67 5.09
C ASP A 222 -0.58 -14.58 4.80
N ASP A 223 0.18 -14.27 3.75
CA ASP A 223 1.43 -14.97 3.45
C ASP A 223 2.47 -14.79 4.58
N HIS A 224 3.36 -15.78 4.75
CA HIS A 224 4.30 -15.81 5.86
C HIS A 224 5.20 -14.56 5.91
N VAL A 225 5.61 -14.00 4.76
CA VAL A 225 6.43 -12.78 4.71
C VAL A 225 5.66 -11.60 5.32
N THR A 226 4.39 -11.43 4.95
CA THR A 226 3.52 -10.39 5.52
C THR A 226 3.39 -10.55 7.03
N VAL A 227 3.14 -11.77 7.52
CA VAL A 227 3.03 -12.04 8.97
C VAL A 227 4.33 -11.70 9.70
N CYS A 228 5.47 -12.19 9.20
CA CYS A 228 6.78 -11.93 9.79
C CYS A 228 7.09 -10.43 9.85
N VAL A 229 6.83 -9.69 8.78
CA VAL A 229 7.05 -8.23 8.73
C VAL A 229 6.17 -7.51 9.75
N VAL A 230 4.89 -7.86 9.84
CA VAL A 230 3.95 -7.26 10.79
C VAL A 230 4.39 -7.51 12.23
N VAL A 231 4.59 -8.77 12.61
CA VAL A 231 4.93 -9.15 13.99
C VAL A 231 6.27 -8.56 14.40
N SER A 232 7.28 -8.65 13.54
CA SER A 232 8.61 -8.08 13.81
C SER A 232 8.56 -6.55 13.94
N THR A 233 7.76 -5.88 13.13
CA THR A 233 7.63 -4.41 13.19
C THR A 233 6.94 -3.98 14.48
N LEU A 234 5.83 -4.62 14.86
CA LEU A 234 5.15 -4.32 16.12
C LEU A 234 6.03 -4.61 17.32
N ARG A 235 6.78 -5.72 17.29
CA ARG A 235 7.74 -6.06 18.34
C ARG A 235 8.81 -4.97 18.48
N LYS A 236 9.54 -4.69 17.41
CA LYS A 236 10.69 -3.76 17.43
C LYS A 236 10.29 -2.32 17.74
N TYR A 237 9.28 -1.79 17.03
CA TYR A 237 8.96 -0.36 17.08
C TYR A 237 7.90 0.00 18.12
N VAL A 238 7.17 -0.97 18.67
CA VAL A 238 6.15 -0.73 19.68
C VAL A 238 6.48 -1.43 20.99
N LEU A 239 6.57 -2.76 21.00
CA LEU A 239 6.70 -3.53 22.24
C LEU A 239 8.06 -3.34 22.92
N GLU A 240 9.15 -3.33 22.16
CA GLU A 240 10.52 -3.13 22.64
C GLU A 240 10.91 -1.64 22.73
N CYS A 241 10.06 -0.74 22.21
CA CYS A 241 10.30 0.70 22.31
C CYS A 241 10.01 1.21 23.73
N ASN A 242 11.06 1.69 24.42
CA ASN A 242 10.96 2.24 25.77
C ASN A 242 10.20 3.57 25.84
N GLU A 243 10.13 4.31 24.73
CA GLU A 243 9.41 5.57 24.68
C GLU A 243 7.90 5.38 24.55
N ILE A 244 7.42 4.17 24.28
CA ILE A 244 6.00 3.83 24.32
C ILE A 244 5.66 3.33 25.73
N SER A 245 4.71 3.99 26.38
CA SER A 245 4.36 3.67 27.77
C SER A 245 3.71 2.29 27.90
N LYS A 246 3.90 1.63 29.04
CA LYS A 246 3.27 0.35 29.36
C LYS A 246 1.74 0.42 29.21
N THR A 247 1.13 1.50 29.68
CA THR A 247 -0.32 1.75 29.56
C THR A 247 -0.78 1.80 28.11
N LYS A 248 -0.05 2.47 27.22
CA LYS A 248 -0.38 2.50 25.78
C LYS A 248 -0.30 1.10 25.17
N LYS A 249 0.74 0.32 25.51
CA LYS A 249 0.89 -1.06 25.04
C LYS A 249 -0.30 -1.93 25.47
N ILE A 250 -0.69 -1.86 26.74
CA ILE A 250 -1.85 -2.63 27.26
C ILE A 250 -3.15 -2.23 26.55
N HIS A 251 -3.34 -0.94 26.28
CA HIS A 251 -4.55 -0.46 25.59
C HIS A 251 -4.62 -0.91 24.13
N VAL A 252 -3.50 -0.89 23.42
CA VAL A 252 -3.42 -1.32 22.01
C VAL A 252 -3.51 -2.84 21.89
N PHE A 253 -2.78 -3.57 22.73
CA PHE A 253 -2.71 -5.03 22.73
C PHE A 253 -3.63 -5.60 23.81
N ASP A 254 -4.91 -5.27 23.68
CA ASP A 254 -5.94 -5.82 24.57
C ASP A 254 -6.14 -7.33 24.38
N ALA A 255 -6.99 -7.93 25.22
CA ALA A 255 -7.25 -9.36 25.18
C ALA A 255 -7.75 -9.86 23.81
N GLU A 256 -8.46 -9.03 23.04
CA GLU A 256 -8.92 -9.40 21.71
C GLU A 256 -7.80 -9.40 20.68
N CYS A 257 -6.98 -8.35 20.69
CA CYS A 257 -5.79 -8.27 19.85
C CYS A 257 -4.84 -9.45 20.13
N CYS A 258 -4.60 -9.76 21.40
CA CYS A 258 -3.78 -10.90 21.83
C CYS A 258 -4.37 -12.25 21.37
N ARG A 259 -5.70 -12.42 21.38
CA ARG A 259 -6.35 -13.62 20.81
C ARG A 259 -6.05 -13.78 19.32
N HIS A 260 -5.99 -12.69 18.56
CA HIS A 260 -5.63 -12.75 17.14
C HIS A 260 -4.18 -13.17 16.92
N PHE A 261 -3.25 -12.65 17.73
CA PHE A 261 -1.85 -13.10 17.68
C PHE A 261 -1.69 -14.55 18.11
N ALA A 262 -2.41 -15.01 19.14
CA ALA A 262 -2.38 -16.40 19.57
C ALA A 262 -2.83 -17.38 18.46
N ARG A 263 -3.74 -16.98 17.57
CA ARG A 263 -4.15 -17.80 16.42
C ARG A 263 -3.03 -18.01 15.38
N LEU A 264 -1.93 -17.26 15.45
CA LEU A 264 -0.78 -17.45 14.57
C LEU A 264 0.00 -18.73 14.89
N TYR A 265 -0.11 -19.29 16.10
CA TYR A 265 0.41 -20.63 16.38
C TYR A 265 -0.28 -21.69 15.51
N ASP A 266 -1.54 -21.45 15.15
CA ASP A 266 -2.33 -22.24 14.20
C ASP A 266 -2.44 -21.55 12.84
N TRP A 267 -1.36 -20.89 12.37
CA TRP A 267 -1.37 -20.18 11.08
C TRP A 267 -1.79 -21.09 9.93
N LEU A 268 -2.66 -20.58 9.05
CA LEU A 268 -3.32 -21.32 7.98
C LEU A 268 -2.82 -20.89 6.59
N GLY A 269 -2.55 -19.60 6.42
CA GLY A 269 -2.05 -19.03 5.20
C GLY A 269 -3.09 -18.85 4.08
N PRO A 270 -2.64 -18.31 2.93
CA PRO A 270 -3.53 -17.81 1.89
C PRO A 270 -4.25 -18.94 1.12
N LYS A 271 -3.65 -20.12 0.99
CA LYS A 271 -4.26 -21.27 0.30
C LYS A 271 -5.51 -21.76 1.00
N VAL A 272 -5.49 -21.81 2.33
CA VAL A 272 -6.67 -22.18 3.13
C VAL A 272 -7.78 -21.15 2.96
N TYR A 273 -7.44 -19.85 2.95
CA TYR A 273 -8.42 -18.79 2.69
C TYR A 273 -9.05 -18.89 1.29
N ALA A 274 -8.23 -19.16 0.27
CA ALA A 274 -8.71 -19.37 -1.09
C ALA A 274 -9.69 -20.56 -1.18
N ALA A 275 -9.39 -21.68 -0.50
CA ALA A 275 -10.28 -22.83 -0.44
C ALA A 275 -11.61 -22.51 0.25
N LYS A 276 -11.58 -21.73 1.35
CA LYS A 276 -12.81 -21.26 2.03
C LYS A 276 -13.71 -20.44 1.10
N CYS A 277 -13.11 -19.58 0.28
CA CYS A 277 -13.85 -18.76 -0.68
C CYS A 277 -14.44 -19.61 -1.83
N ALA A 278 -13.74 -20.65 -2.28
CA ALA A 278 -14.18 -21.51 -3.37
C ALA A 278 -15.37 -22.41 -3.00
N GLY A 279 -15.53 -22.76 -1.72
CA GLY A 279 -16.50 -23.76 -1.24
C GLY A 279 -17.98 -23.37 -1.24
N ARG A 280 -18.42 -22.26 -1.87
CA ARG A 280 -19.81 -21.73 -1.83
C ARG A 280 -20.41 -21.48 -0.43
N GLN A 281 -19.66 -21.64 0.65
CA GLN A 281 -20.17 -21.48 2.03
C GLN A 281 -19.78 -20.13 2.67
N GLY A 282 -19.00 -19.29 1.97
CA GLY A 282 -18.64 -17.94 2.41
C GLY A 282 -17.46 -17.90 3.40
N PRO A 283 -16.93 -16.70 3.70
CA PRO A 283 -15.68 -16.51 4.45
C PRO A 283 -15.73 -17.02 5.91
N HIS A 284 -16.91 -17.29 6.46
CA HIS A 284 -17.11 -17.78 7.83
C HIS A 284 -17.15 -19.30 7.97
N THR A 285 -16.94 -20.03 6.87
CA THR A 285 -16.99 -21.49 6.85
C THR A 285 -15.78 -22.12 7.51
N GLN A 286 -16.01 -23.08 8.40
CA GLN A 286 -14.95 -23.95 8.90
C GLN A 286 -14.73 -25.08 7.91
N LEU A 287 -13.54 -25.12 7.30
CA LEU A 287 -13.12 -26.29 6.54
C LEU A 287 -12.75 -27.40 7.53
N PRO A 288 -13.13 -28.66 7.27
CA PRO A 288 -12.69 -29.76 8.10
C PRO A 288 -11.16 -29.96 7.97
N MET A 289 -10.53 -30.51 9.02
CA MET A 289 -9.06 -30.53 9.15
C MET A 289 -8.36 -31.34 8.06
N ASP A 290 -8.99 -32.39 7.56
CA ASP A 290 -8.55 -33.19 6.42
C ASP A 290 -8.34 -32.35 5.15
N GLN A 291 -9.14 -31.31 4.96
CA GLN A 291 -9.02 -30.37 3.83
C GLN A 291 -8.02 -29.24 4.11
N ILE A 292 -7.78 -28.89 5.38
CA ILE A 292 -6.85 -27.82 5.77
C ILE A 292 -5.40 -28.29 5.68
N VAL A 293 -5.08 -29.45 6.27
CA VAL A 293 -3.71 -29.97 6.39
C VAL A 293 -2.92 -29.94 5.07
N PRO A 294 -3.46 -30.41 3.91
CA PRO A 294 -2.70 -30.40 2.66
C PRO A 294 -2.49 -28.99 2.07
N LEU A 295 -3.24 -27.98 2.52
CA LEU A 295 -3.15 -26.61 2.01
C LEU A 295 -2.13 -25.77 2.78
N VAL A 296 -1.80 -26.16 4.01
CA VAL A 296 -0.84 -25.43 4.85
C VAL A 296 0.58 -25.84 4.47
N ASN A 297 1.41 -24.85 4.11
CA ASN A 297 2.82 -25.09 3.88
C ASN A 297 3.57 -25.18 5.23
N ALA A 298 4.23 -26.31 5.48
CA ALA A 298 4.93 -26.58 6.73
C ALA A 298 6.14 -25.67 6.96
N GLU A 299 6.91 -25.35 5.92
CA GLU A 299 8.07 -24.46 6.01
C GLU A 299 7.64 -23.02 6.32
N GLU A 300 6.58 -22.55 5.67
CA GLU A 300 6.01 -21.22 5.92
C GLU A 300 5.41 -21.12 7.32
N ARG A 301 4.73 -22.18 7.79
CA ARG A 301 4.19 -22.25 9.16
C ARG A 301 5.31 -22.22 10.20
N ASP A 302 6.40 -22.96 9.98
CA ASP A 302 7.56 -22.93 10.86
C ASP A 302 8.22 -21.54 10.89
N ALA A 303 8.29 -20.85 9.75
CA ALA A 303 8.76 -19.47 9.69
C ALA A 303 7.86 -18.51 10.52
N VAL A 304 6.53 -18.67 10.45
CA VAL A 304 5.59 -17.89 11.26
C VAL A 304 5.68 -18.23 12.76
N ALA A 305 5.96 -19.48 13.12
CA ALA A 305 6.10 -19.87 14.52
C ALA A 305 7.36 -19.30 15.21
N LYS A 306 8.35 -18.87 14.42
CA LYS A 306 9.65 -18.35 14.90
C LYS A 306 9.68 -16.84 15.16
N VAL A 307 8.67 -16.08 14.72
CA VAL A 307 8.64 -14.61 14.83
C VAL A 307 7.99 -14.08 16.10
#